data_AF-A0A178ER37-F1
#
_entry.id   AF-A0A178ER37-F1
#
_cell.length_a   1.000
_cell.length_b   1.000
_cell.length_c   1.000
_cell.angle_alpha   90.00
_cell.angle_beta   90.00
_cell.angle_gamma   90.00
#
_symmetry.space_group_name_H-M   'P 1'
#
loop_
_entity.id
_entity.type
_entity.pdbx_description
1 polymer ?
#
loop_
_entity_poly.entity_id
_entity_poly.type
_entity_poly.pdbx_seq_one_letter_code
_entity_poly.pdbx_strand_id
1 'polypeptide(L)'
;MPAKLPPLTLVVATTPITTPTNPGILKLGIGKEGTLPWPRIKKDMSFFARVTTRPPATATASGSASPAINAVIMGRKTYDSIPAKFRPLSKRLNVIITRDESGSVKERAIADWNASRKRELEKQADQDTDKAAATSTSTEEPEVIVSSSLEDALSTLQRNFVISSSSDVQGGKKRLGNVYIMGGSEIYASSLRLTADALGENNPLRIVMTDIRRRADGNAQCDVEDLVDGFECDTCFPLDGKGLKEGWNKVPSEKLAEWVGEAVSSDWTWEGDIAMKISGYEKL
;
A
#
# COMPACT_ATOMS: atom_id res chain seq x y z
N MET A 1 0.21 8.45 -27.55
CA MET A 1 1.09 8.35 -26.37
C MET A 1 0.60 7.21 -25.50
N PRO A 2 1.47 6.36 -24.93
CA PRO A 2 1.02 5.28 -24.05
C PRO A 2 0.21 5.86 -22.87
N ALA A 3 -0.82 5.14 -22.44
CA ALA A 3 -1.70 5.60 -21.37
C ALA A 3 -0.88 5.83 -20.08
N LYS A 4 -0.93 7.05 -19.56
CA LYS A 4 -0.19 7.47 -18.36
C LYS A 4 -0.80 6.79 -17.14
N LEU A 5 0.00 6.01 -16.41
CA LEU A 5 -0.43 5.43 -15.13
C LEU A 5 -0.90 6.55 -14.17
N PRO A 6 -1.80 6.24 -13.23
CA PRO A 6 -2.07 7.15 -12.12
C PRO A 6 -0.79 7.40 -11.30
N PRO A 7 -0.76 8.45 -10.46
CA PRO A 7 0.35 8.72 -9.57
C PRO A 7 0.73 7.50 -8.71
N LEU A 8 2.02 7.15 -8.72
CA LEU A 8 2.51 6.08 -7.85
C LEU A 8 2.63 6.60 -6.43
N THR A 9 1.97 5.91 -5.50
CA THR A 9 1.94 6.31 -4.09
C THR A 9 2.56 5.22 -3.23
N LEU A 10 3.71 5.51 -2.63
CA LEU A 10 4.30 4.68 -1.59
C LEU A 10 3.45 4.84 -0.33
N VAL A 11 2.97 3.75 0.25
CA VAL A 11 2.27 3.76 1.54
C VAL A 11 3.15 3.03 2.53
N VAL A 12 3.53 3.68 3.62
CA VAL A 12 4.49 3.14 4.59
C VAL A 12 4.16 3.63 5.99
N ALA A 13 4.39 2.78 6.98
CA ALA A 13 4.40 3.17 8.39
C ALA A 13 5.85 3.07 8.87
N THR A 14 6.33 4.08 9.59
CA THR A 14 7.74 4.19 10.02
C THR A 14 7.83 4.57 11.49
N THR A 15 8.95 4.24 12.13
CA THR A 15 9.30 4.74 13.46
C THR A 15 10.72 5.30 13.45
N PRO A 16 10.98 6.47 14.06
CA PRO A 16 12.32 7.05 14.05
C PRO A 16 13.26 6.25 14.96
N ILE A 17 14.40 5.84 14.40
CA ILE A 17 15.47 5.15 15.14
C ILE A 17 16.80 5.90 14.95
N THR A 18 17.55 6.02 16.03
CA THR A 18 18.94 6.47 16.01
C THR A 18 19.85 5.27 15.77
N THR A 19 21.09 5.54 15.35
CA THR A 19 22.12 4.50 15.30
C THR A 19 23.29 4.90 16.16
N PRO A 20 23.91 3.97 16.93
CA PRO A 20 25.08 4.29 17.74
C PRO A 20 26.22 4.90 16.93
N THR A 21 26.33 4.48 15.66
CA THR A 21 27.34 4.95 14.71
C THR A 21 27.10 6.35 14.17
N ASN A 22 25.85 6.83 14.18
CA ASN A 22 25.51 8.18 13.71
C ASN A 22 24.21 8.67 14.37
N PRO A 23 24.29 9.19 15.62
CA PRO A 23 23.11 9.61 16.37
C PRO A 23 22.42 10.85 15.78
N GLY A 24 23.11 11.61 14.93
CA GLY A 24 22.54 12.76 14.24
C GLY A 24 21.63 12.42 13.05
N ILE A 25 21.58 11.15 12.61
CA ILE A 25 20.73 10.69 11.51
C ILE A 25 19.61 9.83 12.07
N LEU A 26 18.37 10.31 11.93
CA LEU A 26 17.17 9.55 12.22
C LEU A 26 16.85 8.65 11.03
N LYS A 27 17.11 7.35 11.17
CA LYS A 27 16.60 6.35 10.23
C LYS A 27 15.11 6.11 10.49
N LEU A 28 14.41 5.62 9.48
CA LEU A 28 12.98 5.34 9.54
C LEU A 28 12.77 3.83 9.54
N GLY A 29 12.66 3.22 10.72
CA GLY A 29 12.45 1.79 10.91
C GLY A 29 11.07 1.34 10.41
N ILE A 30 11.01 0.20 9.71
CA ILE A 30 9.76 -0.35 9.12
C ILE A 30 9.55 -1.84 9.39
N GLY A 31 10.56 -2.54 9.91
CA GLY A 31 10.48 -3.99 10.09
C GLY A 31 11.50 -4.53 11.09
N LYS A 32 11.11 -5.66 11.69
CA LYS A 32 11.92 -6.49 12.59
C LYS A 32 11.58 -7.95 12.32
N GLU A 33 12.60 -8.76 12.02
CA GLU A 33 12.50 -10.21 11.82
C GLU A 33 11.42 -10.63 10.80
N GLY A 34 11.26 -9.83 9.74
CA GLY A 34 10.27 -10.08 8.69
C GLY A 34 8.84 -9.67 9.02
N THR A 35 8.60 -9.02 10.16
CA THR A 35 7.30 -8.50 10.60
C THR A 35 7.36 -7.01 10.91
N LEU A 36 6.21 -6.41 11.26
CA LEU A 36 6.17 -5.02 11.73
C LEU A 36 6.82 -4.93 13.14
N PRO A 37 7.58 -3.86 13.45
CA PRO A 37 8.34 -3.78 14.69
C PRO A 37 7.47 -3.39 15.91
N TRP A 38 6.22 -2.98 15.68
CA TRP A 38 5.25 -2.63 16.70
C TRP A 38 4.11 -3.66 16.81
N PRO A 39 3.43 -3.73 17.97
CA PRO A 39 2.18 -4.45 18.11
C PRO A 39 1.12 -3.99 17.11
N ARG A 40 0.03 -4.74 16.97
CA ARG A 40 -1.04 -4.39 16.04
C ARG A 40 -1.71 -3.06 16.42
N ILE A 41 -1.46 -2.04 15.60
CA ILE A 41 -2.11 -0.73 15.69
C ILE A 41 -3.39 -0.74 14.84
N LYS A 42 -4.56 -0.74 15.47
CA LYS A 42 -5.84 -0.91 14.74
C LYS A 42 -6.15 0.28 13.84
N LYS A 43 -5.84 1.51 14.29
CA LYS A 43 -6.08 2.73 13.51
C LYS A 43 -5.29 2.74 12.20
N ASP A 44 -3.98 2.48 12.26
CA ASP A 44 -3.11 2.40 11.07
C ASP A 44 -3.55 1.28 10.12
N MET A 45 -3.82 0.08 10.64
CA MET A 45 -4.30 -1.04 9.81
C MET A 45 -5.64 -0.73 9.12
N SER A 46 -6.56 -0.05 9.81
CA SER A 46 -7.85 0.34 9.24
C SER A 46 -7.70 1.46 8.22
N PHE A 47 -6.83 2.43 8.48
CA PHE A 47 -6.48 3.49 7.52
C PHE A 47 -5.90 2.87 6.24
N PHE A 48 -4.83 2.06 6.37
CA PHE A 48 -4.22 1.36 5.25
C PHE A 48 -5.24 0.56 4.42
N ALA A 49 -6.11 -0.21 5.09
CA ALA A 49 -7.13 -1.00 4.42
C ALA A 49 -8.12 -0.13 3.64
N ARG A 50 -8.62 0.97 4.22
CA ARG A 50 -9.55 1.89 3.54
C ARG A 50 -8.88 2.58 2.36
N VAL A 51 -7.72 3.20 2.57
CA VAL A 51 -6.98 3.95 1.55
C VAL A 51 -6.66 3.08 0.35
N THR A 52 -6.09 1.89 0.60
CA THR A 52 -5.69 1.02 -0.50
C THR A 52 -6.85 0.33 -1.21
N THR A 53 -8.02 0.21 -0.57
CA THR A 53 -9.20 -0.42 -1.17
C THR A 53 -10.09 0.58 -1.91
N ARG A 54 -10.20 1.82 -1.44
CA ARG A 54 -11.09 2.85 -1.98
C ARG A 54 -10.69 3.24 -3.41
N PRO A 55 -11.51 2.95 -4.44
CA PRO A 55 -11.22 3.40 -5.80
C PRO A 55 -11.24 4.93 -5.89
N PRO A 56 -10.50 5.54 -6.83
CA PRO A 56 -10.54 6.98 -7.05
C PRO A 56 -11.94 7.42 -7.53
N ALA A 57 -12.42 8.56 -7.02
CA ALA A 57 -13.76 9.09 -7.30
C ALA A 57 -14.02 9.35 -8.80
N THR A 58 -12.97 9.67 -9.55
CA THR A 58 -13.01 9.89 -11.01
C THR A 58 -13.31 8.61 -11.79
N ALA A 59 -13.03 7.43 -11.22
CA ALA A 59 -13.30 6.14 -11.85
C ALA A 59 -14.70 5.60 -11.55
N THR A 60 -15.40 6.17 -10.56
CA THR A 60 -16.78 5.82 -10.19
C THR A 60 -17.84 6.74 -10.82
N ALA A 61 -17.43 7.84 -11.45
CA ALA A 61 -18.34 8.86 -12.01
C ALA A 61 -18.92 8.50 -13.39
N SER A 62 -18.38 7.49 -14.08
CA SER A 62 -18.96 6.96 -15.31
C SER A 62 -19.83 5.77 -14.94
N GLY A 63 -21.06 5.68 -15.46
CA GLY A 63 -22.01 4.55 -15.30
C GLY A 63 -21.53 3.22 -15.90
N SER A 64 -20.24 2.94 -15.74
CA SER A 64 -19.48 1.77 -16.15
C SER A 64 -19.87 0.59 -15.27
N ALA A 65 -20.26 -0.53 -15.89
CA ALA A 65 -20.69 -1.77 -15.24
C ALA A 65 -19.61 -2.49 -14.40
N SER A 66 -18.41 -1.94 -14.27
CA SER A 66 -17.34 -2.51 -13.45
C SER A 66 -16.59 -1.40 -12.69
N PRO A 67 -16.55 -1.46 -11.35
CA PRO A 67 -15.81 -0.51 -10.53
C PRO A 67 -14.30 -0.66 -10.80
N ALA A 68 -13.56 0.45 -10.73
CA ALA A 68 -12.10 0.38 -10.81
C ALA A 68 -11.52 -0.33 -9.57
N ILE A 69 -10.40 -1.03 -9.78
CA ILE A 69 -9.69 -1.73 -8.73
C ILE A 69 -8.31 -1.10 -8.52
N ASN A 70 -7.98 -0.81 -7.26
CA ASN A 70 -6.64 -0.34 -6.92
C ASN A 70 -5.64 -1.50 -6.95
N ALA A 71 -4.39 -1.20 -7.33
CA ALA A 71 -3.28 -2.14 -7.25
C ALA A 71 -2.42 -1.89 -6.01
N VAL A 72 -2.01 -2.97 -5.36
CA VAL A 72 -1.02 -2.97 -4.27
C VAL A 72 0.20 -3.77 -4.71
N ILE A 73 1.31 -3.08 -4.92
CA ILE A 73 2.59 -3.66 -5.32
C ILE A 73 3.44 -3.89 -4.08
N MET A 74 3.92 -5.13 -3.93
CA MET A 74 4.75 -5.52 -2.81
C MET A 74 5.82 -6.54 -3.19
N GLY A 75 6.88 -6.63 -2.38
CA GLY A 75 7.90 -7.65 -2.52
C GLY A 75 7.46 -8.98 -1.93
N ARG A 76 8.04 -10.09 -2.41
CA ARG A 76 7.73 -11.46 -1.94
C ARG A 76 7.77 -11.60 -0.42
N LYS A 77 8.78 -11.05 0.26
CA LYS A 77 8.89 -11.11 1.74
C LYS A 77 7.75 -10.38 2.45
N THR A 78 7.30 -9.24 1.91
CA THR A 78 6.13 -8.50 2.43
C THR A 78 4.84 -9.27 2.21
N TYR A 79 4.69 -9.96 1.07
CA TYR A 79 3.55 -10.83 0.86
C TYR A 79 3.53 -12.01 1.84
N ASP A 80 4.70 -12.63 2.08
CA ASP A 80 4.83 -13.75 3.01
C ASP A 80 4.57 -13.33 4.48
N SER A 81 4.83 -12.07 4.86
CA SER A 81 4.58 -11.57 6.22
C SER A 81 3.11 -11.28 6.53
N ILE A 82 2.26 -11.18 5.50
CA ILE A 82 0.81 -11.06 5.68
C ILE A 82 0.27 -12.43 6.14
N PRO A 83 -0.51 -12.51 7.25
CA PRO A 83 -1.07 -13.78 7.69
C PRO A 83 -1.89 -14.45 6.58
N ALA A 84 -1.76 -15.78 6.43
CA ALA A 84 -2.38 -16.55 5.35
C ALA A 84 -3.91 -16.37 5.21
N LYS A 85 -4.59 -15.98 6.29
CA LYS A 85 -6.03 -15.68 6.27
C LYS A 85 -6.40 -14.34 5.63
N PHE A 86 -5.43 -13.43 5.51
CA PHE A 86 -5.60 -12.06 5.02
C PHE A 86 -4.89 -11.81 3.69
N ARG A 87 -4.14 -12.79 3.16
CA ARG A 87 -3.53 -12.72 1.83
C ARG A 87 -4.27 -13.61 0.83
N PRO A 88 -4.37 -13.18 -0.45
CA PRO A 88 -4.09 -11.83 -0.93
C PRO A 88 -5.02 -10.80 -0.28
N LEU A 89 -4.61 -9.54 -0.28
CA LEU A 89 -5.40 -8.45 0.29
C LEU A 89 -6.70 -8.29 -0.51
N SER A 90 -7.85 -8.60 0.09
CA SER A 90 -9.15 -8.60 -0.58
C SER A 90 -9.49 -7.24 -1.20
N LYS A 91 -10.29 -7.25 -2.28
CA LYS A 91 -10.82 -6.08 -3.01
C LYS A 91 -9.75 -5.18 -3.64
N ARG A 92 -8.56 -5.73 -3.85
CA ARG A 92 -7.38 -5.06 -4.42
C ARG A 92 -6.66 -6.03 -5.34
N LEU A 93 -6.09 -5.50 -6.41
CA LEU A 93 -5.19 -6.24 -7.27
C LEU A 93 -3.85 -6.37 -6.58
N ASN A 94 -3.45 -7.59 -6.22
CA ASN A 94 -2.20 -7.84 -5.52
C ASN A 94 -1.08 -8.12 -6.54
N VAL A 95 -0.02 -7.32 -6.51
CA VAL A 95 1.13 -7.49 -7.42
C VAL A 95 2.37 -7.83 -6.60
N ILE A 96 2.90 -9.03 -6.81
CA ILE A 96 4.01 -9.58 -6.03
C ILE A 96 5.27 -9.57 -6.90
N ILE A 97 6.30 -8.88 -6.43
CA ILE A 97 7.61 -8.83 -7.08
C ILE A 97 8.50 -9.92 -6.50
N THR A 98 9.01 -10.79 -7.37
CA THR A 98 9.91 -11.90 -7.01
C THR A 98 10.89 -12.18 -8.13
N ARG A 99 12.11 -12.60 -7.80
CA ARG A 99 13.07 -13.14 -8.78
C ARG A 99 12.97 -14.66 -8.94
N ASP A 100 12.01 -15.29 -8.26
CA ASP A 100 11.75 -16.71 -8.42
C ASP A 100 11.13 -16.99 -9.78
N GLU A 101 11.91 -17.63 -10.66
CA GLU A 101 11.50 -18.02 -12.00
C GLU A 101 10.80 -19.38 -12.04
N SER A 102 10.79 -20.14 -10.93
CA SER A 102 10.19 -21.48 -10.89
C SER A 102 8.67 -21.49 -11.06
N GLY A 103 8.02 -20.33 -10.89
CA GLY A 103 6.56 -20.21 -10.88
C GLY A 103 5.91 -20.54 -9.54
N SER A 104 6.66 -21.06 -8.56
CA SER A 104 6.12 -21.49 -7.26
C SER A 104 5.40 -20.35 -6.52
N VAL A 105 5.93 -19.13 -6.57
CA VAL A 105 5.28 -17.96 -5.96
C VAL A 105 3.95 -17.64 -6.64
N LYS A 106 3.86 -17.77 -7.97
CA LYS A 106 2.63 -17.54 -8.74
C LYS A 106 1.56 -18.58 -8.39
N GLU A 107 1.93 -19.85 -8.35
CA GLU A 107 1.03 -20.94 -7.96
C GLU A 107 0.49 -20.75 -6.54
N ARG A 108 1.37 -20.46 -5.57
CA ARG A 108 0.96 -20.17 -4.18
C ARG A 108 0.01 -18.98 -4.09
N ALA A 109 0.31 -17.89 -4.79
CA ALA A 109 -0.50 -16.69 -4.70
C ALA A 109 -1.90 -16.87 -5.34
N ILE A 110 -2.00 -17.69 -6.40
CA ILE A 110 -3.27 -18.13 -6.97
C ILE A 110 -4.03 -19.05 -6.00
N ALA A 111 -3.34 -19.99 -5.35
CA ALA A 111 -3.94 -20.87 -4.35
C ALA A 111 -4.49 -20.09 -3.14
N ASP A 112 -3.73 -19.11 -2.65
CA ASP A 112 -4.15 -18.21 -1.58
C ASP A 112 -5.38 -17.38 -2.01
N TRP A 113 -5.43 -16.91 -3.26
CA TRP A 113 -6.59 -16.20 -3.81
C TRP A 113 -7.84 -17.09 -3.85
N ASN A 114 -7.72 -18.31 -4.39
CA ASN A 114 -8.80 -19.29 -4.41
C ASN A 114 -9.31 -19.60 -3.00
N ALA A 115 -8.41 -19.77 -2.03
CA ALA A 115 -8.77 -19.99 -0.63
C ALA A 115 -9.49 -18.79 -0.01
N SER A 116 -9.05 -17.55 -0.30
CA SER A 116 -9.74 -16.34 0.15
C SER A 116 -11.16 -16.26 -0.41
N ARG A 117 -11.32 -16.53 -1.72
CA ARG A 117 -12.63 -16.49 -2.40
C ARG A 117 -13.57 -17.55 -1.86
N LYS A 118 -13.08 -18.77 -1.61
CA LYS A 118 -13.86 -19.84 -0.97
C LYS A 118 -14.40 -19.40 0.40
N ARG A 119 -13.55 -18.81 1.25
CA ARG A 119 -13.97 -18.30 2.57
C ARG A 119 -15.01 -17.18 2.48
N GLU A 120 -14.97 -16.36 1.43
CA GLU A 120 -15.95 -15.30 1.22
C GLU A 120 -17.31 -15.86 0.81
N LEU A 121 -17.34 -16.85 -0.10
CA LEU A 121 -18.55 -17.57 -0.49
C LEU A 121 -19.19 -18.33 0.67
N GLU A 122 -18.38 -19.00 1.50
CA GLU A 122 -18.86 -19.70 2.71
C GLU A 122 -19.53 -18.73 3.69
N LYS A 123 -18.92 -17.56 3.94
CA LYS A 123 -19.52 -16.53 4.80
C LYS A 123 -20.80 -15.92 4.24
N GLN A 124 -20.90 -15.79 2.92
CA GLN A 124 -22.13 -15.32 2.27
C GLN A 124 -23.25 -16.36 2.41
N ALA A 125 -22.93 -17.64 2.20
CA ALA A 125 -23.87 -18.75 2.38
C ALA A 125 -24.41 -18.85 3.82
N ASP A 126 -23.56 -18.62 4.84
CA ASP A 126 -23.97 -18.62 6.25
C ASP A 126 -24.84 -17.39 6.63
N GLN A 127 -24.78 -16.30 5.86
CA GLN A 127 -25.57 -15.08 6.08
C GLN A 127 -26.92 -15.10 5.31
N ASP A 128 -27.01 -15.88 4.24
CA ASP A 128 -28.16 -15.92 3.32
C ASP A 128 -29.19 -17.03 3.60
N THR A 129 -29.19 -17.65 4.80
CA THR A 129 -30.21 -18.65 5.18
C THR A 129 -31.68 -18.15 5.15
N ASP A 130 -31.93 -16.87 4.87
CA ASP A 130 -33.28 -16.30 4.70
C ASP A 130 -33.61 -15.69 3.32
N LYS A 131 -32.73 -15.76 2.29
CA LYS A 131 -33.14 -15.37 0.93
C LYS A 131 -32.53 -16.27 -0.15
N ALA A 132 -33.41 -17.04 -0.78
CA ALA A 132 -33.11 -17.92 -1.89
C ALA A 132 -32.55 -17.17 -3.12
N ALA A 133 -31.47 -17.74 -3.64
CA ALA A 133 -31.11 -17.90 -5.05
C ALA A 133 -31.05 -16.64 -5.93
N ALA A 134 -29.83 -16.15 -6.15
CA ALA A 134 -29.19 -16.17 -7.47
C ALA A 134 -27.83 -15.46 -7.37
N THR A 135 -26.73 -16.21 -7.45
CA THR A 135 -25.45 -15.58 -7.84
C THR A 135 -24.68 -16.54 -8.71
N SER A 136 -24.61 -16.14 -9.97
CA SER A 136 -23.86 -16.75 -11.06
C SER A 136 -22.41 -17.03 -10.65
N THR A 137 -21.99 -18.28 -10.80
CA THR A 137 -20.58 -18.69 -10.87
C THR A 137 -19.94 -18.07 -12.12
N SER A 138 -19.48 -16.83 -12.01
CA SER A 138 -18.54 -16.27 -12.98
C SER A 138 -17.13 -16.78 -12.64
N THR A 139 -16.50 -17.41 -13.64
CA THR A 139 -15.06 -17.71 -13.68
C THR A 139 -14.26 -16.41 -13.69
N GLU A 140 -14.21 -15.71 -12.56
CA GLU A 140 -13.40 -14.50 -12.40
C GLU A 140 -11.92 -14.85 -12.41
N GLU A 141 -11.14 -14.08 -13.17
CA GLU A 141 -9.69 -14.19 -13.18
C GLU A 141 -9.09 -13.80 -11.82
N PRO A 142 -7.99 -14.46 -11.39
CA PRO A 142 -7.33 -14.13 -10.13
C PRO A 142 -6.88 -12.68 -10.09
N GLU A 143 -7.21 -11.97 -9.02
CA GLU A 143 -6.76 -10.59 -8.78
C GLU A 143 -5.34 -10.55 -8.19
N VAL A 144 -4.45 -11.34 -8.80
CA VAL A 144 -3.07 -11.54 -8.39
C VAL A 144 -2.16 -11.56 -9.61
N ILE A 145 -1.10 -10.76 -9.58
CA ILE A 145 -0.04 -10.70 -10.60
C ILE A 145 1.28 -10.99 -9.90
N VAL A 146 2.13 -11.79 -10.55
CA VAL A 146 3.52 -12.00 -10.12
C VAL A 146 4.44 -11.51 -11.22
N SER A 147 5.37 -10.63 -10.86
CA SER A 147 6.29 -9.96 -11.78
C SER A 147 7.73 -10.09 -11.32
N SER A 148 8.68 -10.03 -12.26
CA SER A 148 10.11 -10.18 -11.99
C SER A 148 10.77 -8.90 -11.47
N SER A 149 10.19 -7.74 -11.79
CA SER A 149 10.65 -6.42 -11.36
C SER A 149 9.49 -5.44 -11.16
N LEU A 150 9.81 -4.26 -10.62
CA LEU A 150 8.83 -3.18 -10.47
C LEU A 150 8.42 -2.63 -11.85
N GLU A 151 9.37 -2.48 -12.75
CA GLU A 151 9.15 -2.00 -14.11
C GLU A 151 8.27 -2.95 -14.93
N ASP A 152 8.49 -4.27 -14.78
CA ASP A 152 7.64 -5.30 -15.40
C ASP A 152 6.21 -5.26 -14.83
N ALA A 153 6.08 -5.09 -13.51
CA ALA A 153 4.78 -4.92 -12.86
C ALA A 153 4.03 -3.70 -13.41
N LEU A 154 4.68 -2.54 -13.49
CA LEU A 154 4.08 -1.30 -14.01
C LEU A 154 3.69 -1.45 -15.49
N SER A 155 4.55 -2.04 -16.31
CA SER A 155 4.28 -2.32 -17.73
C SER A 155 3.08 -3.27 -17.90
N THR A 156 2.95 -4.25 -17.01
CA THR A 156 1.83 -5.20 -17.01
C THR A 156 0.52 -4.54 -16.62
N LEU A 157 0.53 -3.64 -15.64
CA LEU A 157 -0.64 -2.84 -15.30
C LEU A 157 -1.09 -1.96 -16.47
N GLN A 158 -0.15 -1.30 -17.16
CA GLN A 158 -0.42 -0.48 -18.34
C GLN A 158 -1.05 -1.28 -19.50
N ARG A 159 -0.62 -2.52 -19.69
CA ARG A 159 -1.10 -3.39 -20.78
C ARG A 159 -2.47 -3.98 -20.50
N ASN A 160 -2.70 -4.43 -19.26
CA ASN A 160 -3.84 -5.27 -18.92
C ASN A 160 -5.07 -4.47 -18.48
N PHE A 161 -4.90 -3.22 -18.04
CA PHE A 161 -5.99 -2.42 -17.49
C PHE A 161 -6.28 -1.16 -18.30
N VAL A 162 -7.53 -0.72 -18.25
CA VAL A 162 -7.96 0.58 -18.81
C VAL A 162 -7.62 1.68 -17.79
N ILE A 163 -6.82 2.66 -18.22
CA ILE A 163 -6.36 3.77 -17.37
C ILE A 163 -7.09 5.09 -17.69
N SER A 164 -7.65 5.24 -18.90
CA SER A 164 -8.35 6.45 -19.35
C SER A 164 -9.86 6.41 -19.10
N SER A 165 -10.46 7.60 -18.98
CA SER A 165 -11.90 7.85 -18.93
C SER A 165 -12.62 7.72 -20.28
N SER A 166 -11.91 7.30 -21.34
CA SER A 166 -12.51 7.07 -22.66
C SER A 166 -13.58 5.98 -22.59
N SER A 167 -14.70 6.24 -23.25
CA SER A 167 -15.94 5.43 -23.25
C SER A 167 -15.79 4.04 -23.86
N ASP A 168 -14.70 3.78 -24.60
CA ASP A 168 -14.48 2.50 -25.26
C ASP A 168 -13.74 1.55 -24.33
N VAL A 169 -14.48 0.89 -23.44
CA VAL A 169 -14.00 -0.34 -22.82
C VAL A 169 -13.98 -1.40 -23.92
N GLN A 170 -12.84 -1.55 -24.60
CA GLN A 170 -12.59 -2.73 -25.43
C GLN A 170 -12.85 -3.96 -24.55
N GLY A 171 -13.78 -4.82 -24.98
CA GLY A 171 -14.44 -5.82 -24.15
C GLY A 171 -13.51 -6.60 -23.21
N GLY A 172 -13.83 -6.59 -21.92
CA GLY A 172 -13.25 -7.47 -20.89
C GLY A 172 -12.17 -6.88 -19.98
N LYS A 173 -11.57 -5.72 -20.29
CA LYS A 173 -10.52 -5.14 -19.42
C LYS A 173 -11.11 -4.41 -18.21
N LYS A 174 -10.60 -4.72 -17.00
CA LYS A 174 -10.91 -4.00 -15.76
C LYS A 174 -10.29 -2.59 -15.79
N ARG A 175 -10.91 -1.63 -15.09
CA ARG A 175 -10.34 -0.28 -14.90
C ARG A 175 -9.34 -0.29 -13.74
N LEU A 176 -8.17 0.31 -13.96
CA LEU A 176 -7.17 0.50 -12.91
C LEU A 176 -7.52 1.75 -12.08
N GLY A 177 -7.63 1.56 -10.77
CA GLY A 177 -7.71 2.65 -9.80
C GLY A 177 -6.33 3.19 -9.45
N ASN A 178 -6.12 3.54 -8.19
CA ASN A 178 -4.81 3.99 -7.71
C ASN A 178 -3.79 2.84 -7.65
N VAL A 179 -2.51 3.15 -7.83
CA VAL A 179 -1.40 2.20 -7.68
C VAL A 179 -0.60 2.55 -6.44
N TYR A 180 -0.63 1.64 -5.46
CA TYR A 180 0.07 1.78 -4.19
C TYR A 180 1.27 0.84 -4.13
N ILE A 181 2.40 1.34 -3.64
CA ILE A 181 3.58 0.55 -3.33
C ILE A 181 3.67 0.41 -1.82
N MET A 182 3.53 -0.82 -1.31
CA MET A 182 3.50 -1.09 0.13
C MET A 182 4.77 -1.79 0.66
N GLY A 183 5.84 -1.71 -0.11
CA GLY A 183 7.18 -2.15 0.31
C GLY A 183 7.48 -3.62 -0.01
N GLY A 184 8.44 -4.26 0.65
CA GLY A 184 9.28 -3.75 1.73
C GLY A 184 10.41 -2.83 1.27
N SER A 185 11.45 -2.69 2.11
CA SER A 185 12.58 -1.78 1.90
C SER A 185 13.17 -1.86 0.48
N GLU A 186 13.40 -3.07 -0.03
CA GLU A 186 13.94 -3.28 -1.39
C GLU A 186 13.03 -2.71 -2.48
N ILE A 187 11.71 -2.87 -2.36
CA ILE A 187 10.75 -2.36 -3.34
C ILE A 187 10.61 -0.84 -3.21
N TYR A 188 10.58 -0.30 -1.99
CA TYR A 188 10.64 1.15 -1.79
C TYR A 188 11.91 1.73 -2.43
N ALA A 189 13.06 1.09 -2.24
CA ALA A 189 14.33 1.57 -2.78
C ALA A 189 14.30 1.60 -4.31
N SER A 190 13.76 0.56 -4.94
CA SER A 190 13.56 0.52 -6.40
C SER A 190 12.59 1.60 -6.87
N SER A 191 11.52 1.85 -6.12
CA SER A 191 10.52 2.88 -6.46
C SER A 191 11.09 4.29 -6.44
N LEU A 192 11.98 4.58 -5.49
CA LEU A 192 12.62 5.89 -5.37
C LEU A 192 13.60 6.19 -6.52
N ARG A 193 14.12 5.14 -7.18
CA ARG A 193 15.01 5.21 -8.36
C ARG A 193 14.29 5.27 -9.70
N LEU A 194 12.95 5.17 -9.72
CA LEU A 194 12.19 5.26 -10.96
C LEU A 194 12.41 6.63 -11.63
N THR A 195 12.61 6.59 -12.94
CA THR A 195 12.79 7.77 -13.80
C THR A 195 11.44 8.28 -14.32
N ALA A 196 11.45 9.49 -14.87
CA ALA A 196 10.26 10.05 -15.54
C ALA A 196 9.76 9.14 -16.68
N ASP A 197 10.66 8.44 -17.38
CA ASP A 197 10.29 7.49 -18.44
C ASP A 197 9.45 6.33 -17.91
N ALA A 198 9.75 5.84 -16.70
CA ALA A 198 9.01 4.74 -16.07
C ALA A 198 7.67 5.19 -15.46
N LEU A 199 7.61 6.43 -14.95
CA LEU A 199 6.42 7.00 -14.32
C LEU A 199 5.45 7.63 -15.34
N GLY A 200 5.96 8.04 -16.50
CA GLY A 200 5.31 8.93 -17.45
C GLY A 200 5.60 10.41 -17.12
N GLU A 201 5.80 11.22 -18.16
CA GLU A 201 6.08 12.66 -18.01
C GLU A 201 5.04 13.35 -17.10
N ASN A 202 5.51 14.14 -16.13
CA ASN A 202 4.68 14.83 -15.14
C ASN A 202 3.83 13.90 -14.25
N ASN A 203 4.22 12.64 -14.03
CA ASN A 203 3.55 11.77 -13.05
C ASN A 203 4.29 11.82 -11.70
N PRO A 204 3.69 12.42 -10.65
CA PRO A 204 4.40 12.58 -9.38
C PRO A 204 4.54 11.25 -8.64
N LEU A 205 5.71 11.07 -8.01
CA LEU A 205 5.91 10.04 -6.99
C LEU A 205 5.51 10.62 -5.64
N ARG A 206 4.64 9.90 -4.90
CA ARG A 206 4.11 10.33 -3.61
C ARG A 206 4.47 9.34 -2.52
N ILE A 207 4.54 9.82 -1.28
CA ILE A 207 4.62 8.99 -0.08
C ILE A 207 3.49 9.39 0.86
N VAL A 208 2.68 8.42 1.28
CA VAL A 208 1.77 8.50 2.42
C VAL A 208 2.43 7.73 3.56
N MET A 209 2.86 8.46 4.59
CA MET A 209 3.63 7.93 5.71
C MET A 209 2.85 8.06 7.02
N THR A 210 2.71 6.95 7.75
CA THR A 210 2.32 6.97 9.16
C THR A 210 3.59 7.03 10.02
N ASP A 211 3.87 8.14 10.68
CA ASP A 211 4.91 8.26 11.71
C ASP A 211 4.37 7.64 13.01
N ILE A 212 5.06 6.63 13.53
CA ILE A 212 4.69 5.86 14.71
C ILE A 212 5.74 6.06 15.78
N ARG A 213 5.28 6.42 16.97
CA ARG A 213 6.12 6.68 18.13
C ARG A 213 5.55 6.02 19.36
N ARG A 214 6.44 5.56 20.25
CA ARG A 214 6.04 4.90 21.48
C ARG A 214 6.54 5.70 22.68
N ARG A 215 5.65 5.91 23.63
CA ARG A 215 6.00 6.51 24.92
C ARG A 215 6.66 5.46 25.81
N ALA A 216 7.76 5.83 26.46
CA ALA A 216 8.37 4.99 27.48
C ALA A 216 7.50 4.96 28.76
N ASP A 217 7.53 3.84 29.48
CA ASP A 217 6.80 3.69 30.74
C ASP A 217 7.24 4.77 31.75
N GLY A 218 6.27 5.54 32.27
CA GLY A 218 6.49 6.51 33.35
C GLY A 218 6.78 7.96 32.94
N ASN A 219 6.86 8.30 31.65
CA ASN A 219 7.11 9.69 31.22
C ASN A 219 5.89 10.30 30.51
N ALA A 220 4.98 10.92 31.28
CA ALA A 220 3.73 11.48 30.75
C ALA A 220 3.89 12.86 30.07
N GLN A 221 5.07 13.49 30.17
CA GLN A 221 5.28 14.91 29.89
C GLN A 221 6.32 15.20 28.80
N CYS A 222 6.67 14.21 27.96
CA CYS A 222 7.56 14.42 26.83
C CYS A 222 6.78 14.77 25.56
N ASP A 223 7.33 15.69 24.75
CA ASP A 223 6.80 15.99 23.43
C ASP A 223 6.89 14.76 22.53
N VAL A 224 5.84 14.54 21.72
CA VAL A 224 5.74 13.33 20.87
C VAL A 224 6.86 13.31 19.83
N GLU A 225 7.26 14.50 19.38
CA GLU A 225 8.34 14.79 18.45
C GLU A 225 9.73 14.37 18.97
N ASP A 226 9.88 14.15 20.27
CA ASP A 226 11.14 13.69 20.88
C ASP A 226 11.15 12.17 21.13
N LEU A 227 10.02 11.48 20.94
CA LEU A 227 9.93 10.03 21.07
C LEU A 227 10.62 9.34 19.89
N VAL A 228 11.88 8.97 20.10
CA VAL A 228 12.71 8.17 19.19
C VAL A 228 13.11 6.85 19.84
N ASP A 229 13.52 5.87 19.03
CA ASP A 229 13.98 4.55 19.51
C ASP A 229 12.92 3.77 20.31
N GLY A 230 11.63 4.03 20.02
CA GLY A 230 10.52 3.35 20.68
C GLY A 230 10.33 1.88 20.28
N PHE A 231 10.93 1.47 19.17
CA PHE A 231 10.91 0.09 18.67
C PHE A 231 12.25 -0.29 18.03
N GLU A 232 12.69 -1.52 18.26
CA GLU A 232 13.84 -2.08 17.56
C GLU A 232 13.48 -2.46 16.12
N CYS A 233 14.34 -2.09 15.18
CA CYS A 233 14.16 -2.39 13.76
C CYS A 233 15.46 -2.94 13.16
N ASP A 234 15.34 -3.95 12.28
CA ASP A 234 16.44 -4.44 11.43
C ASP A 234 16.30 -3.97 9.98
N THR A 235 15.12 -3.49 9.62
CA THR A 235 14.76 -3.06 8.27
C THR A 235 14.29 -1.61 8.32
N CYS A 236 14.89 -0.76 7.51
CA CYS A 236 14.55 0.66 7.41
C CYS A 236 13.95 1.01 6.05
N PHE A 237 13.14 2.05 6.02
CA PHE A 237 12.79 2.77 4.81
C PHE A 237 14.07 3.35 4.19
N PRO A 238 14.20 3.39 2.85
CA PRO A 238 15.45 3.79 2.21
C PRO A 238 15.81 5.27 2.37
N LEU A 239 14.86 6.11 2.74
CA LEU A 239 15.11 7.50 3.12
C LEU A 239 15.25 7.60 4.64
N ASP A 240 16.21 8.39 5.08
CA ASP A 240 16.29 8.88 6.45
C ASP A 240 15.53 10.22 6.61
N GLY A 241 15.47 10.73 7.83
CA GLY A 241 14.80 11.99 8.13
C GLY A 241 15.40 13.20 7.41
N LYS A 242 16.66 13.13 6.98
CA LYS A 242 17.32 14.20 6.21
C LYS A 242 16.91 14.13 4.73
N GLY A 243 17.01 12.95 4.12
CA GLY A 243 16.61 12.72 2.73
C GLY A 243 15.14 13.02 2.47
N LEU A 244 14.27 12.80 3.46
CA LEU A 244 12.87 13.20 3.38
C LEU A 244 12.67 14.73 3.42
N LYS A 245 13.51 15.47 4.16
CA LYS A 245 13.44 16.94 4.22
C LYS A 245 14.03 17.62 2.99
N GLU A 246 15.10 17.07 2.44
CA GLU A 246 15.85 17.68 1.33
C GLU A 246 15.30 17.30 -0.05
N GLY A 247 14.67 16.12 -0.19
CA GLY A 247 14.22 15.59 -1.47
C GLY A 247 12.70 15.61 -1.70
N TRP A 248 11.91 16.02 -0.71
CA TRP A 248 10.46 15.89 -0.74
C TRP A 248 9.72 17.07 -0.11
N ASN A 249 8.63 17.48 -0.76
CA ASN A 249 7.69 18.46 -0.24
C ASN A 249 6.64 17.80 0.64
N LYS A 250 6.63 18.13 1.94
CA LYS A 250 5.51 17.76 2.81
C LYS A 250 4.26 18.54 2.39
N VAL A 251 3.15 17.84 2.15
CA VAL A 251 1.90 18.48 1.73
C VAL A 251 0.96 18.76 2.92
N PRO A 252 0.09 19.79 2.83
CA PRO A 252 -0.97 20.03 3.82
C PRO A 252 -1.95 18.85 3.94
N SER A 253 -2.66 18.77 5.08
CA SER A 253 -3.66 17.74 5.37
C SER A 253 -4.77 17.67 4.33
N GLU A 254 -5.15 18.82 3.75
CA GLU A 254 -6.22 18.94 2.76
C GLU A 254 -5.82 18.27 1.45
N LYS A 255 -4.61 18.57 0.95
CA LYS A 255 -4.04 17.92 -0.25
C LYS A 255 -3.83 16.42 -0.02
N LEU A 256 -3.41 16.02 1.17
CA LEU A 256 -3.30 14.61 1.52
C LEU A 256 -4.67 13.92 1.52
N ALA A 257 -5.71 14.56 2.05
CA ALA A 257 -7.07 14.03 2.07
C ALA A 257 -7.62 13.78 0.66
N GLU A 258 -7.28 14.62 -0.32
CA GLU A 258 -7.60 14.38 -1.74
C GLU A 258 -6.93 13.12 -2.28
N TRP A 259 -5.69 12.84 -1.88
CA TRP A 259 -4.96 11.64 -2.34
C TRP A 259 -5.56 10.35 -1.79
N VAL A 260 -6.00 10.34 -0.53
CA VAL A 260 -6.50 9.15 0.15
C VAL A 260 -8.02 9.01 0.12
N GLY A 261 -8.75 10.07 -0.24
CA GLY A 261 -10.21 10.11 -0.30
C GLY A 261 -10.91 10.09 1.06
N GLU A 262 -10.21 10.45 2.14
CA GLU A 262 -10.77 10.66 3.48
C GLU A 262 -10.02 11.77 4.21
N ALA A 263 -10.68 12.42 5.18
CA ALA A 263 -10.05 13.42 6.02
C ALA A 263 -8.88 12.82 6.81
N VAL A 264 -7.75 13.53 6.83
CA VAL A 264 -6.55 13.14 7.58
C VAL A 264 -6.24 14.23 8.60
N SER A 265 -6.09 13.84 9.86
CA SER A 265 -5.76 14.77 10.95
C SER A 265 -4.34 15.32 10.78
N SER A 266 -4.16 16.62 11.04
CA SER A 266 -2.85 17.27 11.15
C SER A 266 -2.13 16.95 12.46
N ASP A 267 -2.84 16.39 13.44
CA ASP A 267 -2.35 16.21 14.82
C ASP A 267 -2.01 14.75 15.11
N TRP A 268 -1.30 14.55 16.22
CA TRP A 268 -1.01 13.22 16.73
C TRP A 268 -2.27 12.55 17.27
N THR A 269 -2.41 11.26 16.98
CA THR A 269 -3.48 10.43 17.53
C THR A 269 -2.89 9.29 18.36
N TRP A 270 -3.43 9.10 19.57
CA TRP A 270 -2.95 8.08 20.50
C TRP A 270 -3.81 6.81 20.42
N GLU A 271 -3.18 5.64 20.53
CA GLU A 271 -3.76 4.32 20.72
C GLU A 271 -2.93 3.59 21.78
N GLY A 272 -3.33 3.70 23.05
CA GLY A 272 -2.52 3.21 24.17
C GLY A 272 -1.26 4.06 24.38
N ASP A 273 -0.10 3.41 24.43
CA ASP A 273 1.24 4.01 24.54
C ASP A 273 1.84 4.41 23.18
N ILE A 274 1.10 4.19 22.09
CA ILE A 274 1.54 4.49 20.73
C ILE A 274 0.85 5.77 20.23
N ALA A 275 1.65 6.72 19.76
CA ALA A 275 1.21 7.87 19.00
C ALA A 275 1.45 7.63 17.51
N MET A 276 0.50 8.07 16.68
CA MET A 276 0.67 8.04 15.23
C MET A 276 0.19 9.34 14.57
N LYS A 277 0.88 9.73 13.50
CA LYS A 277 0.53 10.89 12.67
C LYS A 277 0.74 10.54 11.21
N ILE A 278 -0.25 10.83 10.38
CA ILE A 278 -0.20 10.54 8.95
C ILE A 278 0.26 11.81 8.23
N SER A 279 1.21 11.68 7.31
CA SER A 279 1.79 12.78 6.54
C SER A 279 1.95 12.39 5.08
N GLY A 280 1.79 13.36 4.19
CA GLY A 280 1.96 13.20 2.75
C GLY A 280 3.23 13.91 2.27
N TYR A 281 3.93 13.30 1.32
CA TYR A 281 5.12 13.85 0.69
C TYR A 281 5.03 13.68 -0.82
N GLU A 282 5.40 14.71 -1.58
CA GLU A 282 5.52 14.69 -3.03
C GLU A 282 6.98 14.93 -3.40
N LYS A 283 7.52 14.14 -4.33
CA LYS A 283 8.93 14.26 -4.76
C LYS A 283 9.15 15.63 -5.40
N LEU A 284 10.30 16.26 -5.09
CA LEU A 284 10.75 17.51 -5.71
C LEU A 284 10.98 17.38 -7.22
#